data_AF-A0A961V6U2-F1
#
_entry.id   AF-A0A961V6U2-F1
#
_cell.length_a   1.000
_cell.length_b   1.000
_cell.length_c   1.000
_cell.angle_alpha   90.00
_cell.angle_beta   90.00
_cell.angle_gamma   90.00
#
_symmetry.space_group_name_H-M   'P 1'
#
loop_
_entity.id
_entity.type
_entity.pdbx_description
1 polymer ?
#
loop_
_entity_poly.entity_id
_entity_poly.type
_entity_poly.pdbx_seq_one_letter_code
_entity_poly.pdbx_strand_id
1 'polypeptide(L)'
;GVADRFMFGQVWGNDRIFDFSDNDAAGDLDVIDFTNVSGIDERSDLTFSDVTDATGSYAFISYTDVEGWTATIRVYNRTSADLQDDDFAYV
;
A
#
# COMPACT_ATOMS: atom_id res chain seq x y z
N GLY A 1 -3.50 3.13 -18.32
CA GLY A 1 -2.09 3.31 -17.94
C GLY A 1 -1.34 2.14 -18.53
N VAL A 2 -0.30 1.66 -17.87
CA VAL A 2 0.02 0.23 -17.86
C VAL A 2 -0.10 -0.14 -16.39
N ALA A 3 -0.82 -1.20 -16.06
CA ALA A 3 -0.94 -1.64 -14.67
C ALA A 3 0.44 -2.02 -14.11
N ASP A 4 0.86 -1.37 -13.04
CA ASP A 4 2.10 -1.65 -12.32
C ASP A 4 1.85 -2.55 -11.10
N ARG A 5 2.91 -3.25 -10.67
CA ARG A 5 2.88 -4.09 -9.47
C ARG A 5 4.04 -3.75 -8.54
N PHE A 6 3.71 -3.30 -7.35
CA PHE A 6 4.65 -2.94 -6.29
C PHE A 6 4.77 -4.09 -5.31
N MET A 7 5.86 -4.86 -5.40
CA MET A 7 6.03 -6.09 -4.62
C MET A 7 6.81 -5.85 -3.33
N PHE A 8 6.27 -6.33 -2.21
CA PHE A 8 6.89 -6.26 -0.89
C PHE A 8 7.15 -7.66 -0.34
N GLY A 9 8.26 -7.82 0.38
CA GLY A 9 8.61 -9.06 1.09
C GLY A 9 8.87 -8.77 2.56
N GLN A 10 8.87 -9.80 3.42
CA GLN A 10 8.77 -9.72 4.90
C GLN A 10 9.34 -8.48 5.62
N VAL A 11 10.49 -7.97 5.20
CA VAL A 11 11.16 -6.82 5.82
C VAL A 11 11.36 -5.69 4.80
N TRP A 12 10.28 -5.02 4.40
CA TRP A 12 10.36 -3.91 3.43
C TRP A 12 10.81 -2.56 4.01
N GLY A 13 10.57 -2.30 5.30
CA GLY A 13 11.01 -1.07 5.95
C GLY A 13 10.06 0.09 5.70
N ASN A 14 10.56 1.19 5.14
CA ASN A 14 9.79 2.43 4.97
C ASN A 14 9.86 2.91 3.51
N ASP A 15 8.79 2.66 2.77
CA ASP A 15 8.74 2.86 1.33
C ASP A 15 7.83 4.01 0.92
N ARG A 16 8.04 4.47 -0.31
CA ARG A 16 7.28 5.56 -0.93
C ARG A 16 6.90 5.14 -2.34
N ILE A 17 5.61 5.20 -2.64
CA ILE A 17 5.04 4.97 -3.96
C ILE A 17 4.57 6.32 -4.50
N PHE A 18 4.92 6.59 -5.75
CA PHE A 18 4.47 7.75 -6.51
C PHE A 18 3.73 7.25 -7.74
N ASP A 19 2.78 8.06 -8.22
CA ASP A 19 2.03 7.79 -9.45
C ASP A 19 1.16 6.52 -9.39
N PHE A 20 0.66 6.15 -8.20
CA PHE A 20 -0.24 5.03 -8.02
C PHE A 20 -1.65 5.33 -8.58
N SER A 21 -2.15 4.45 -9.43
CA SER A 21 -3.41 4.56 -10.14
C SER A 21 -4.33 3.35 -9.87
N ASP A 22 -5.45 3.62 -9.21
CA ASP A 22 -6.49 2.65 -8.80
C ASP A 22 -7.83 2.86 -9.55
N ASN A 23 -7.86 3.81 -10.50
CA ASN A 23 -9.10 4.25 -11.11
C ASN A 23 -8.88 4.79 -12.52
N ASP A 24 -8.32 3.91 -13.32
CA ASP A 24 -8.20 4.08 -14.74
C ASP A 24 -9.45 3.46 -15.40
N ALA A 25 -10.16 4.23 -16.22
CA ALA A 25 -11.38 3.78 -16.91
C ALA A 25 -11.13 2.64 -17.92
N ALA A 26 -9.87 2.25 -18.14
CA ALA A 26 -9.43 1.15 -18.98
C ALA A 26 -9.17 -0.15 -18.19
N GLY A 27 -9.25 -0.13 -16.84
CA GLY A 27 -8.99 -1.28 -15.97
C GLY A 27 -7.51 -1.54 -15.70
N ASP A 28 -6.63 -0.58 -15.97
CA ASP A 28 -5.21 -0.65 -15.59
C ASP A 28 -5.06 -0.23 -14.12
N LEU A 29 -5.28 -1.19 -13.22
CA LEU A 29 -5.17 -1.00 -11.78
C LEU A 29 -3.78 -1.38 -11.31
N ASP A 30 -3.11 -0.44 -10.66
CA ASP A 30 -1.86 -0.72 -9.96
C ASP A 30 -2.13 -1.56 -8.71
N VAL A 31 -1.20 -2.45 -8.38
CA VAL A 31 -1.36 -3.39 -7.26
C VAL A 31 -0.20 -3.26 -6.28
N ILE A 32 -0.53 -3.17 -4.99
CA ILE A 32 0.39 -3.34 -3.88
C ILE A 32 0.37 -4.82 -3.46
N ASP A 33 1.45 -5.54 -3.74
CA ASP A 33 1.52 -6.99 -3.62
C ASP A 33 2.26 -7.42 -2.34
N PHE A 34 1.51 -8.01 -1.41
CA PHE A 34 1.98 -8.59 -0.16
C PHE A 34 1.98 -10.13 -0.16
N THR A 35 1.84 -10.79 -1.30
CA THR A 35 1.75 -12.27 -1.42
C THR A 35 2.96 -13.00 -0.82
N ASN A 36 4.08 -12.32 -0.60
CA ASN A 36 5.28 -12.89 0.02
C ASN A 36 5.55 -12.37 1.44
N VAL A 37 4.52 -11.87 2.13
CA VAL A 37 4.59 -11.37 3.50
C VAL A 37 3.75 -12.26 4.41
N SER A 38 4.39 -12.90 5.38
CA SER A 38 3.70 -13.67 6.42
C SER A 38 2.98 -12.71 7.38
N GLY A 39 1.69 -12.99 7.60
CA GLY A 39 0.83 -12.27 8.54
C GLY A 39 0.07 -11.09 7.93
N ILE A 40 0.09 -10.95 6.60
CA ILE A 40 -0.86 -10.11 5.86
C ILE A 40 -1.62 -11.01 4.91
N ASP A 41 -2.78 -11.46 5.35
CA ASP A 41 -3.68 -12.32 4.58
C ASP A 41 -4.91 -11.52 4.09
N GLU A 42 -5.18 -10.37 4.73
CA GLU A 42 -6.28 -9.49 4.34
C GLU A 42 -5.99 -8.02 4.68
N ARG A 43 -6.82 -7.12 4.15
CA ARG A 43 -6.74 -5.68 4.42
C ARG A 43 -6.79 -5.34 5.91
N SER A 44 -7.50 -6.13 6.72
CA SER A 44 -7.62 -5.93 8.19
C SER A 44 -6.28 -5.95 8.91
N ASP A 45 -5.29 -6.65 8.34
CA ASP A 45 -3.96 -6.79 8.93
C ASP A 45 -3.13 -5.49 8.80
N LEU A 46 -3.58 -4.58 7.94
CA LEU A 46 -2.96 -3.29 7.68
C LEU A 46 -3.70 -2.17 8.42
N THR A 47 -2.93 -1.17 8.85
CA THR A 47 -3.49 0.10 9.33
C THR A 47 -3.35 1.16 8.25
N PHE A 48 -4.40 1.96 8.08
CA PHE A 48 -4.47 3.05 7.10
C PHE A 48 -4.73 4.39 7.79
N SER A 49 -4.08 5.44 7.31
CA SER A 49 -4.34 6.81 7.75
C SER A 49 -4.00 7.82 6.65
N ASP A 50 -4.62 8.99 6.69
CA ASP A 50 -4.30 10.10 5.80
C ASP A 50 -3.32 11.05 6.48
N VAL A 51 -2.21 11.36 5.80
CA VAL A 51 -1.20 12.28 6.32
C VAL A 51 -0.94 13.39 5.32
N THR A 52 -0.87 14.62 5.82
CA THR A 52 -0.39 15.79 5.10
C THR A 52 0.81 16.37 5.83
N ASP A 53 1.95 16.43 5.16
CA ASP A 53 3.16 17.06 5.69
C ASP A 53 3.80 18.00 4.65
N ALA A 54 5.02 18.46 4.94
CA ALA A 54 5.74 19.38 4.06
C ALA A 54 6.07 18.80 2.65
N THR A 55 6.00 17.47 2.50
CA THR A 55 6.24 16.76 1.24
C THR A 55 4.97 16.49 0.43
N GLY A 56 3.80 16.79 1.00
CA GLY A 56 2.49 16.64 0.35
C GLY A 56 1.52 15.78 1.16
N SER A 57 0.42 15.40 0.52
CA SER A 57 -0.58 14.47 1.06
C SER A 57 -0.34 13.06 0.55
N TYR A 58 -0.49 12.07 1.44
CA TYR A 58 -0.37 10.66 1.11
C TYR A 58 -1.26 9.79 1.98
N ALA A 59 -1.62 8.63 1.44
CA ALA A 59 -2.13 7.51 2.22
C ALA A 59 -0.95 6.83 2.90
N PHE A 60 -1.04 6.66 4.21
CA PHE A 60 -0.06 5.97 5.01
C PHE A 60 -0.59 4.58 5.37
N ILE A 61 0.14 3.55 4.93
CA ILE A 61 -0.14 2.14 5.19
C ILE A 61 0.93 1.64 6.15
N SER A 62 0.54 0.93 7.21
CA SER A 62 1.50 0.30 8.12
C SER A 62 1.09 -1.11 8.52
N TYR A 63 2.10 -1.95 8.69
CA TYR A 63 2.01 -3.30 9.24
C TYR A 63 2.96 -3.41 10.42
N THR A 64 2.54 -4.09 11.49
CA THR A 64 3.43 -4.47 12.60
C THR A 64 3.29 -5.96 12.83
N ASP A 65 4.40 -6.69 12.70
CA ASP A 65 4.39 -8.13 12.89
C ASP A 65 4.36 -8.54 14.37
N VAL A 66 4.30 -9.85 14.61
CA VAL A 66 4.27 -10.43 15.96
C VAL A 66 5.56 -10.22 16.76
N GLU A 67 6.67 -9.92 16.10
CA GLU A 67 7.95 -9.59 16.73
C GLU A 67 8.06 -8.09 17.05
N GLY A 68 7.05 -7.30 16.65
CA GLY A 68 6.97 -5.86 16.87
C GLY A 68 7.72 -5.03 15.83
N TRP A 69 8.11 -5.63 14.71
CA TRP A 69 8.74 -4.90 13.62
C TRP A 69 7.66 -4.20 12.79
N THR A 70 7.84 -2.88 12.59
CA THR A 70 6.90 -2.05 11.83
C THR A 70 7.44 -1.71 10.46
N ALA A 71 6.58 -1.90 9.47
CA ALA A 71 6.79 -1.58 8.06
C ALA A 71 5.79 -0.52 7.61
N THR A 72 6.19 0.38 6.71
CA THR A 72 5.32 1.46 6.25
C THR A 72 5.45 1.72 4.76
N ILE A 73 4.33 2.13 4.15
CA ILE A 73 4.27 2.59 2.76
C ILE A 73 3.55 3.93 2.74
N ARG A 74 4.11 4.90 2.02
CA ARG A 74 3.48 6.19 1.74
C ARG A 74 3.09 6.24 0.27
N VAL A 75 1.80 6.30 -0.02
CA VAL A 75 1.28 6.39 -1.38
C VAL A 75 0.89 7.84 -1.65
N TYR A 76 1.76 8.55 -2.36
CA TYR A 76 1.61 9.99 -2.58
C TYR A 76 0.46 10.32 -3.53
N ASN A 77 -0.20 11.46 -3.26
CA ASN A 77 -1.38 11.95 -3.98
C ASN A 77 -2.60 11.03 -3.89
N ARG A 78 -2.62 10.11 -2.92
CA ARG A 78 -3.77 9.27 -2.57
C ARG A 78 -4.23 9.55 -1.14
N THR A 79 -5.45 9.16 -0.83
CA THR A 79 -5.99 9.00 0.52
C THR A 79 -6.23 7.51 0.80
N SER A 80 -6.35 7.16 2.07
CA SER A 80 -6.71 5.81 2.52
C SER A 80 -8.08 5.35 2.02
N ALA A 81 -8.99 6.30 1.75
CA ALA A 81 -10.30 6.03 1.16
C ALA A 81 -10.23 5.78 -0.35
N ASP A 82 -9.16 6.22 -1.00
CA ASP A 82 -8.94 5.93 -2.40
C ASP A 82 -8.52 4.47 -2.60
N LEU A 83 -7.61 3.99 -1.75
CA LEU A 83 -7.09 2.62 -1.82
C LEU A 83 -8.20 1.63 -1.43
N GLN A 84 -8.73 0.87 -2.37
CA GLN A 84 -9.76 -0.16 -2.18
C GLN A 84 -9.14 -1.55 -2.00
N ASP A 85 -9.95 -2.58 -1.73
CA ASP A 85 -9.44 -3.93 -1.45
C ASP A 85 -8.76 -4.57 -2.68
N ASP A 86 -9.24 -4.25 -3.88
CA ASP A 86 -8.70 -4.71 -5.17
C ASP A 86 -7.36 -4.08 -5.57
N ASP A 87 -6.92 -3.04 -4.86
CA ASP A 87 -5.58 -2.44 -5.01
C ASP A 87 -4.48 -3.29 -4.34
N PHE A 88 -4.86 -4.36 -3.64
CA PHE A 88 -3.95 -5.18 -2.87
C PHE A 88 -4.00 -6.65 -3.29
N ALA A 89 -2.84 -7.29 -3.27
CA ALA A 89 -2.74 -8.74 -3.38
C ALA A 89 -2.22 -9.32 -2.07
N TYR A 90 -2.95 -10.31 -1.55
CA TYR A 90 -2.64 -11.07 -0.33
C TYR A 90 -2.51 -12.56 -0.66
N VAL A 91 -2.19 -13.38 0.35
CA VAL A 91 -2.00 -14.85 0.23
C VAL A 91 -3.32 -15.63 0.30
#